data_AF-A0A6C0LD17-F1
#
_entry.id   AF-A0A6C0LD17-F1
#
_cell.length_a   1.000
_cell.length_b   1.000
_cell.length_c   1.000
_cell.angle_alpha   90.00
_cell.angle_beta   90.00
_cell.angle_gamma   90.00
#
_symmetry.space_group_name_H-M   'P 1'
#
loop_
_entity.id
_entity.type
_entity.pdbx_description
1 polymer ?
#
loop_
_entity_poly.entity_id
_entity_poly.type
_entity_poly.pdbx_seq_one_letter_code
_entity_poly.pdbx_strand_id
1 'polypeptide(L)'
;MSSKKAINIIVATSTNYGIGYDNKMCWHIPEELKHFKRITTAREDIKKRNCVIMGKNTWYSLPKRPLVDRINIIISSADYEKISCEVSDSKDNIKVFKNIEEAFAYVEESDEIESAFIIGGAQLYNECLDKYIDKIKYMYMTIVYDKKYECNKFIAADVIFNNFKFEKKDVYNSELKYITMKGYNKGISYPRDEPAD
;
A
#
# COMPACT_ATOMS: atom_id res chain seq x y z
N MET A 1 22.56 -13.88 -4.44
CA MET A 1 21.41 -13.62 -3.54
C MET A 1 20.51 -12.63 -4.25
N SER A 2 19.27 -12.99 -4.57
CA SER A 2 18.30 -12.03 -5.10
C SER A 2 18.12 -10.91 -4.09
N SER A 3 18.24 -9.66 -4.51
CA SER A 3 17.96 -8.50 -3.65
C SER A 3 16.55 -8.65 -3.09
N LYS A 4 16.39 -8.54 -1.77
CA LYS A 4 15.08 -8.65 -1.11
C LYS A 4 14.14 -7.59 -1.70
N LYS A 5 12.98 -8.02 -2.19
CA LYS A 5 12.00 -7.13 -2.85
C LYS A 5 11.46 -6.11 -1.85
N ALA A 6 11.23 -4.88 -2.31
CA ALA A 6 10.73 -3.83 -1.44
C ALA A 6 9.24 -4.05 -1.12
N ILE A 7 8.90 -4.10 0.17
CA ILE A 7 7.52 -4.06 0.66
C ILE A 7 7.27 -2.66 1.20
N ASN A 8 6.18 -2.03 0.76
CA ASN A 8 5.87 -0.64 1.07
C ASN A 8 4.44 -0.52 1.57
N ILE A 9 4.14 0.55 2.31
CA ILE A 9 2.76 0.96 2.60
C ILE A 9 2.45 2.19 1.75
N ILE A 10 1.25 2.24 1.16
CA ILE A 10 0.71 3.46 0.56
C ILE A 10 -0.68 3.71 1.11
N VAL A 11 -0.90 4.89 1.70
CA VAL A 11 -2.14 5.22 2.41
C VAL A 11 -2.50 6.69 2.20
N ALA A 12 -3.80 6.96 2.03
CA ALA A 12 -4.37 8.29 2.14
C ALA A 12 -5.17 8.41 3.43
N THR A 13 -5.01 9.55 4.11
CA THR A 13 -5.60 9.82 5.44
C THR A 13 -6.25 11.19 5.47
N SER A 14 -7.28 11.38 6.30
CA SER A 14 -7.70 12.70 6.74
C SER A 14 -6.67 13.31 7.71
N THR A 15 -6.84 14.59 8.07
CA THR A 15 -5.96 15.27 9.05
C THR A 15 -5.92 14.61 10.43
N ASN A 16 -6.91 13.79 10.77
CA ASN A 16 -6.96 13.00 12.01
C ASN A 16 -6.61 11.53 11.79
N TYR A 17 -5.88 11.22 10.71
CA TYR A 17 -5.40 9.86 10.38
C TYR A 17 -6.51 8.83 10.12
N GLY A 18 -7.71 9.31 9.81
CA GLY A 18 -8.83 8.48 9.38
C GLY A 18 -8.67 8.06 7.94
N ILE A 19 -8.93 6.79 7.63
CA ILE A 19 -8.72 6.22 6.28
C ILE A 19 -10.01 5.80 5.58
N GLY A 20 -11.14 5.86 6.27
CA GLY A 20 -12.42 5.44 5.72
C GLY A 20 -13.55 5.42 6.73
N TYR A 21 -14.76 5.28 6.20
CA TYR A 21 -16.01 5.13 6.93
C TYR A 21 -16.85 4.06 6.25
N ASP A 22 -17.35 3.09 7.02
CA ASP A 22 -18.26 2.05 6.53
C ASP A 22 -17.78 1.34 5.24
N ASN A 23 -16.51 0.88 5.27
CA ASN A 23 -15.82 0.25 4.14
C ASN A 23 -15.75 1.10 2.84
N LYS A 24 -15.85 2.42 2.95
CA LYS A 24 -15.66 3.35 1.84
C LYS A 24 -14.62 4.41 2.18
N MET A 25 -13.97 4.93 1.16
CA MET A 25 -13.11 6.11 1.29
C MET A 25 -13.98 7.36 1.46
N CYS A 26 -13.62 8.22 2.42
CA CYS A 26 -14.44 9.39 2.77
C CYS A 26 -14.33 10.54 1.76
N TRP A 27 -13.32 10.49 0.88
CA TRP A 27 -13.07 11.48 -0.16
C TRP A 27 -13.08 10.88 -1.56
N HIS A 28 -13.27 11.74 -2.56
CA HIS A 28 -13.12 11.41 -3.96
C HIS A 28 -12.28 12.49 -4.63
N ILE A 29 -10.96 12.24 -4.72
CA ILE A 29 -9.99 13.17 -5.30
C ILE A 29 -9.31 12.45 -6.46
N PRO A 30 -9.73 12.69 -7.72
CA PRO A 30 -9.21 11.98 -8.89
C PRO A 30 -7.69 12.10 -9.05
N GLU A 31 -7.10 13.24 -8.69
CA GLU A 31 -5.66 13.50 -8.76
C GLU A 31 -4.89 12.62 -7.77
N GLU A 32 -5.45 12.38 -6.59
CA GLU A 32 -4.87 11.49 -5.58
C GLU A 32 -4.93 10.02 -6.06
N LEU A 33 -6.06 9.60 -6.64
CA LEU A 33 -6.18 8.27 -7.24
C LEU A 33 -5.20 8.05 -8.42
N LYS A 34 -4.97 9.09 -9.24
CA LYS A 34 -3.94 9.07 -10.29
C LYS A 34 -2.54 8.93 -9.69
N HIS A 35 -2.27 9.61 -8.58
CA HIS A 35 -1.01 9.50 -7.85
C HIS A 35 -0.80 8.10 -7.27
N PHE A 36 -1.80 7.55 -6.57
CA PHE A 36 -1.82 6.17 -6.08
C PHE A 36 -1.54 5.16 -7.21
N LYS A 37 -2.24 5.31 -8.35
CA LYS A 37 -2.01 4.47 -9.52
C LYS A 37 -0.56 4.58 -9.98
N ARG A 38 -0.05 5.80 -10.18
CA ARG A 38 1.31 6.05 -10.64
C ARG A 38 2.36 5.37 -9.76
N ILE A 39 2.30 5.54 -8.44
CA ILE A 39 3.25 4.89 -7.51
C ILE A 39 3.12 3.38 -7.61
N THR A 40 1.91 2.84 -7.50
CA THR A 40 1.72 1.39 -7.43
C THR A 40 1.94 0.67 -8.76
N THR A 41 2.05 1.38 -9.88
CA THR A 41 2.38 0.79 -11.20
C THR A 41 3.80 1.09 -11.69
N ALA A 42 4.49 2.07 -11.08
CA ALA A 42 5.83 2.47 -11.51
C ALA A 42 6.84 1.35 -11.29
N ARG A 43 7.56 0.99 -12.34
CA ARG A 43 8.53 -0.11 -12.32
C ARG A 43 9.73 0.19 -13.19
N GLU A 44 10.88 -0.35 -12.82
CA GLU A 44 12.14 -0.24 -13.57
C GLU A 44 12.24 -1.34 -14.62
N ASP A 45 11.95 -2.59 -14.24
CA ASP A 45 11.93 -3.73 -15.15
C ASP A 45 10.56 -3.84 -15.83
N ILE A 46 10.52 -3.59 -17.14
CA ILE A 46 9.31 -3.65 -17.94
C ILE A 46 8.66 -5.03 -17.95
N LYS A 47 9.44 -6.10 -17.71
CA LYS A 47 8.97 -7.49 -17.66
C LYS A 47 8.32 -7.84 -16.33
N LYS A 48 8.59 -7.08 -15.27
CA LYS A 48 8.02 -7.28 -13.95
C LYS A 48 6.74 -6.46 -13.77
N ARG A 49 6.08 -6.67 -12.64
CA ARG A 49 4.93 -5.89 -12.16
C ARG A 49 5.12 -5.59 -10.69
N ASN A 50 4.49 -4.53 -10.23
CA ASN A 50 4.27 -4.38 -8.80
C ASN A 50 3.05 -5.18 -8.37
N CYS A 51 3.01 -5.57 -7.10
CA CYS A 51 1.82 -6.12 -6.49
C CYS A 51 1.21 -5.18 -5.47
N VAL A 52 -0.11 -5.27 -5.32
CA VAL A 52 -0.90 -4.58 -4.29
C VAL A 52 -1.50 -5.61 -3.37
N ILE A 53 -1.30 -5.44 -2.07
CA ILE A 53 -1.77 -6.34 -1.02
C ILE A 53 -2.87 -5.64 -0.24
N MET A 54 -4.02 -6.30 -0.12
CA MET A 54 -5.18 -5.72 0.56
C MET A 54 -5.99 -6.76 1.33
N GLY A 55 -6.68 -6.32 2.37
CA GLY A 55 -7.68 -7.14 3.05
C GLY A 55 -8.98 -7.26 2.26
N LYS A 56 -9.77 -8.29 2.58
CA LYS A 56 -11.09 -8.56 1.98
C LYS A 56 -12.01 -7.34 1.81
N ASN A 57 -12.18 -6.55 2.87
CA ASN A 57 -13.11 -5.41 2.81
C ASN A 57 -12.62 -4.33 1.85
N THR A 58 -11.31 -4.11 1.77
CA THR A 58 -10.71 -3.20 0.80
C THR A 58 -10.96 -3.70 -0.62
N TRP A 59 -10.72 -4.99 -0.87
CA TRP A 59 -11.02 -5.62 -2.16
C TRP A 59 -12.47 -5.39 -2.62
N TYR A 60 -13.44 -5.60 -1.73
CA TYR A 60 -14.85 -5.38 -2.06
C TYR A 60 -15.24 -3.90 -2.17
N SER A 61 -14.51 -2.99 -1.54
CA SER A 61 -14.73 -1.55 -1.61
C SER A 61 -14.21 -0.89 -2.91
N LEU A 62 -13.34 -1.58 -3.65
CA LEU A 62 -12.75 -1.02 -4.87
C LEU A 62 -13.85 -0.71 -5.90
N PRO A 63 -13.85 0.52 -6.48
CA PRO A 63 -14.85 0.89 -7.48
C PRO A 63 -14.72 0.07 -8.77
N LYS A 64 -13.49 -0.33 -9.10
CA LYS A 64 -13.17 -1.24 -10.20
C LYS A 64 -12.13 -2.23 -9.71
N ARG A 65 -12.45 -3.51 -9.79
CA ARG A 65 -11.56 -4.62 -9.43
C ARG A 65 -11.39 -5.58 -10.62
N PRO A 66 -10.20 -6.15 -10.82
CA PRO A 66 -8.96 -5.87 -10.08
C PRO A 66 -8.33 -4.52 -10.47
N LEU A 67 -7.31 -4.11 -9.70
CA LEU A 67 -6.49 -2.96 -10.04
C LEU A 67 -5.55 -3.33 -11.21
N VAL A 68 -5.86 -2.83 -12.41
CA VAL A 68 -5.13 -3.11 -13.67
C VAL A 68 -3.63 -2.77 -13.55
N ASP A 69 -2.81 -3.49 -14.32
CA ASP A 69 -1.33 -3.39 -14.43
C ASP A 69 -0.56 -3.77 -13.17
N ARG A 70 -1.22 -4.43 -12.21
CA ARG A 70 -0.66 -4.90 -10.94
C ARG A 70 -1.11 -6.32 -10.66
N ILE A 71 -0.29 -7.05 -9.90
CA ILE A 71 -0.72 -8.30 -9.26
C ILE A 71 -1.56 -7.92 -8.04
N ASN A 72 -2.77 -8.44 -7.92
CA ASN A 72 -3.69 -8.11 -6.82
C ASN A 72 -3.68 -9.27 -5.82
N ILE A 73 -3.21 -9.00 -4.60
CA ILE A 73 -3.17 -9.96 -3.50
C ILE A 73 -4.24 -9.62 -2.48
N ILE A 74 -5.10 -10.59 -2.17
CA ILE A 74 -6.20 -10.46 -1.21
C ILE A 74 -5.90 -11.33 0.01
N ILE A 75 -5.90 -10.73 1.19
CA ILE A 75 -5.73 -11.42 2.47
C ILE A 75 -7.09 -11.62 3.13
N SER A 76 -7.43 -12.89 3.37
CA SER A 76 -8.64 -13.27 4.09
C SER A 76 -8.50 -14.69 4.62
N SER A 77 -8.64 -14.88 5.94
CA SER A 77 -8.67 -16.21 6.54
C SER A 77 -10.06 -16.86 6.43
N ALA A 78 -11.09 -16.16 6.93
CA ALA A 78 -12.45 -16.71 7.02
C ALA A 78 -13.14 -16.90 5.67
N ASP A 79 -12.89 -16.01 4.70
CA ASP A 79 -13.49 -16.07 3.36
C ASP A 79 -12.49 -16.53 2.30
N TYR A 80 -11.39 -17.19 2.70
CA TYR A 80 -10.35 -17.64 1.78
C TYR A 80 -10.93 -18.45 0.60
N GLU A 81 -11.69 -19.51 0.91
CA GLU A 81 -12.24 -20.41 -0.11
C GLU A 81 -13.23 -19.68 -1.01
N LYS A 82 -14.12 -18.89 -0.41
CA LYS A 82 -15.12 -18.10 -1.14
C LYS A 82 -14.46 -17.17 -2.15
N ILE A 83 -13.49 -16.36 -1.72
CA ILE A 83 -12.82 -15.39 -2.60
C ILE A 83 -12.00 -16.15 -3.65
N SER A 84 -11.35 -17.25 -3.29
CA SER A 84 -10.57 -18.08 -4.22
C SER A 84 -11.46 -18.62 -5.35
N CYS A 85 -12.66 -19.11 -5.03
CA CYS A 85 -13.65 -19.51 -6.03
C CYS A 85 -14.17 -18.31 -6.86
N GLU A 86 -14.42 -17.15 -6.24
CA GLU A 86 -14.89 -15.96 -6.97
C GLU A 86 -13.91 -15.48 -8.04
N VAL A 87 -12.61 -15.71 -7.85
CA VAL A 87 -11.55 -15.23 -8.75
C VAL A 87 -10.88 -16.33 -9.57
N SER A 88 -11.29 -17.60 -9.42
CA SER A 88 -10.64 -18.76 -10.04
C SER A 88 -10.64 -18.72 -11.57
N ASP A 89 -11.72 -18.20 -12.16
CA ASP A 89 -11.90 -18.12 -13.60
C ASP A 89 -11.40 -16.80 -14.19
N SER A 90 -10.83 -15.92 -13.36
CA SER A 90 -10.29 -14.66 -13.82
C SER A 90 -8.99 -14.88 -14.59
N LYS A 91 -8.88 -14.23 -15.75
CA LYS A 91 -7.61 -14.12 -16.49
C LYS A 91 -6.67 -13.08 -15.89
N ASP A 92 -7.11 -12.37 -14.85
CA ASP A 92 -6.32 -11.35 -14.18
C ASP A 92 -5.36 -11.96 -13.16
N ASN A 93 -4.27 -11.25 -12.86
CA ASN A 93 -3.27 -11.70 -11.88
C ASN A 93 -3.76 -11.44 -10.46
N ILE A 94 -4.69 -12.28 -9.99
CA ILE A 94 -5.25 -12.23 -8.64
C ILE A 94 -4.72 -13.42 -7.83
N LYS A 95 -4.29 -13.16 -6.60
CA LYS A 95 -3.87 -14.17 -5.62
C LYS A 95 -4.63 -13.95 -4.32
N VAL A 96 -4.98 -15.04 -3.65
CA VAL A 96 -5.66 -15.03 -2.36
C VAL A 96 -4.81 -15.81 -1.38
N PHE A 97 -4.59 -15.26 -0.19
CA PHE A 97 -3.84 -15.92 0.89
C PHE A 97 -4.60 -15.82 2.21
N LYS A 98 -4.34 -16.76 3.11
CA LYS A 98 -5.03 -16.80 4.42
C LYS A 98 -4.49 -15.76 5.39
N ASN A 99 -3.23 -15.36 5.22
CA ASN A 99 -2.50 -14.47 6.10
C ASN A 99 -1.42 -13.68 5.34
N ILE A 100 -0.80 -12.72 6.01
CA ILE A 100 0.16 -11.78 5.38
C ILE A 100 1.53 -12.44 5.15
N GLU A 101 1.88 -13.44 5.95
CA GLU A 101 3.12 -14.18 5.90
C GLU A 101 3.22 -14.99 4.61
N GLU A 102 2.14 -15.71 4.24
CA GLU A 102 2.01 -16.41 2.95
C GLU A 102 2.16 -15.44 1.77
N ALA A 103 1.53 -14.25 1.87
CA ALA A 103 1.64 -13.24 0.83
C ALA A 103 3.06 -12.67 0.71
N PHE A 104 3.75 -12.44 1.83
CA PHE A 104 5.14 -12.00 1.83
C PHE A 104 6.08 -13.06 1.26
N ALA A 105 5.88 -14.34 1.58
CA ALA A 105 6.65 -15.43 1.00
C ALA A 105 6.47 -15.47 -0.53
N TYR A 106 5.22 -15.40 -1.02
CA TYR A 106 4.95 -15.34 -2.45
C TYR A 106 5.60 -14.13 -3.13
N VAL A 107 5.56 -12.95 -2.49
CA VAL A 107 6.26 -11.76 -2.98
C VAL A 107 7.76 -12.01 -3.08
N GLU A 108 8.38 -12.53 -2.03
CA GLU A 108 9.82 -12.77 -1.98
C GLU A 108 10.28 -13.80 -3.04
N GLU A 109 9.47 -14.81 -3.33
CA GLU A 109 9.77 -15.90 -4.28
C GLU A 109 9.42 -15.61 -5.75
N SER A 110 8.45 -14.74 -6.02
CA SER A 110 7.97 -14.50 -7.40
C SER A 110 8.93 -13.66 -8.25
N ASP A 111 9.45 -14.20 -9.35
CA ASP A 111 10.30 -13.43 -10.28
C ASP A 111 9.54 -12.35 -11.07
N GLU A 112 8.21 -12.41 -11.08
CA GLU A 112 7.34 -11.44 -11.76
C GLU A 112 7.17 -10.14 -10.96
N ILE A 113 7.47 -10.15 -9.66
CA ILE A 113 7.23 -9.02 -8.76
C ILE A 113 8.50 -8.17 -8.65
N GLU A 114 8.36 -6.85 -8.81
CA GLU A 114 9.43 -5.89 -8.52
C GLU A 114 9.30 -5.34 -7.10
N SER A 115 8.14 -4.76 -6.77
CA SER A 115 7.82 -4.23 -5.45
C SER A 115 6.39 -4.57 -5.03
N ALA A 116 6.15 -4.62 -3.71
CA ALA A 116 4.85 -4.83 -3.10
C ALA A 116 4.36 -3.56 -2.38
N PHE A 117 3.05 -3.32 -2.44
CA PHE A 117 2.39 -2.21 -1.77
C PHE A 117 1.21 -2.71 -0.95
N ILE A 118 1.26 -2.55 0.36
CA ILE A 118 0.11 -2.74 1.23
C ILE A 118 -0.80 -1.52 1.06
N ILE A 119 -2.04 -1.76 0.65
CA ILE A 119 -3.03 -0.72 0.33
C ILE A 119 -4.24 -0.76 1.28
N GLY A 120 -4.11 -1.50 2.39
CA GLY A 120 -5.04 -1.48 3.52
C GLY A 120 -6.01 -2.66 3.56
N GLY A 121 -7.07 -2.61 4.35
CA GLY A 121 -7.54 -1.49 5.17
C GLY A 121 -6.88 -1.41 6.54
N ALA A 122 -7.55 -0.75 7.50
CA ALA A 122 -7.02 -0.47 8.85
C ALA A 122 -6.45 -1.71 9.55
N GLN A 123 -7.15 -2.84 9.50
CA GLN A 123 -6.67 -4.08 10.12
C GLN A 123 -5.31 -4.50 9.54
N LEU A 124 -5.20 -4.57 8.21
CA LEU A 124 -3.97 -4.98 7.55
C LEU A 124 -2.85 -3.96 7.76
N TYR A 125 -3.14 -2.66 7.64
CA TYR A 125 -2.15 -1.62 7.92
C TYR A 125 -1.59 -1.73 9.33
N ASN A 126 -2.47 -1.82 10.33
CA ASN A 126 -2.05 -1.82 11.72
C ASN A 126 -1.34 -3.13 12.09
N GLU A 127 -1.74 -4.28 11.53
CA GLU A 127 -0.99 -5.53 11.67
C GLU A 127 0.42 -5.42 11.07
N CYS A 128 0.55 -4.83 9.88
CA CYS A 128 1.87 -4.64 9.26
C CYS A 128 2.76 -3.66 10.04
N LEU A 129 2.18 -2.58 10.58
CA LEU A 129 2.89 -1.60 11.39
C LEU A 129 3.31 -2.17 12.75
N ASP A 130 2.53 -3.07 13.33
CA ASP A 130 2.81 -3.69 14.64
C ASP A 130 3.85 -4.82 14.53
N LYS A 131 3.65 -5.76 13.61
CA LYS A 131 4.42 -7.02 13.56
C LYS A 131 5.49 -7.07 12.47
N TYR A 132 5.37 -6.24 11.44
CA TYR A 132 6.16 -6.37 10.21
C TYR A 132 6.89 -5.09 9.82
N ILE A 133 7.04 -4.15 10.75
CA ILE A 133 7.61 -2.84 10.47
C ILE A 133 9.02 -2.93 9.87
N ASP A 134 9.84 -3.88 10.32
CA ASP A 134 11.20 -4.11 9.83
C ASP A 134 11.26 -4.62 8.38
N LYS A 135 10.12 -5.07 7.83
CA LYS A 135 9.99 -5.44 6.41
C LYS A 135 9.52 -4.27 5.54
N ILE A 136 8.96 -3.21 6.12
CA ILE A 136 8.37 -2.10 5.37
C ILE A 136 9.45 -1.08 5.04
N LYS A 137 9.84 -0.99 3.78
CA LYS A 137 10.90 -0.12 3.30
C LYS A 137 10.48 1.34 3.19
N TYR A 138 9.31 1.61 2.60
CA TYR A 138 8.82 2.97 2.40
C TYR A 138 7.37 3.14 2.83
N MET A 139 7.06 4.33 3.33
CA MET A 139 5.71 4.81 3.65
C MET A 139 5.32 5.92 2.69
N TYR A 140 4.39 5.66 1.78
CA TYR A 140 3.79 6.68 0.91
C TYR A 140 2.51 7.18 1.56
N MET A 141 2.54 8.37 2.16
CA MET A 141 1.44 8.89 2.94
C MET A 141 0.85 10.14 2.27
N THR A 142 -0.44 10.12 1.99
CA THR A 142 -1.22 11.29 1.60
C THR A 142 -2.04 11.79 2.79
N ILE A 143 -1.98 13.09 3.07
CA ILE A 143 -2.85 13.78 4.04
C ILE A 143 -3.81 14.67 3.26
N VAL A 144 -5.10 14.36 3.33
CA VAL A 144 -6.20 15.10 2.73
C VAL A 144 -6.72 16.11 3.74
N TYR A 145 -6.80 17.38 3.32
CA TYR A 145 -7.17 18.51 4.20
C TYR A 145 -8.12 19.53 3.53
N ASP A 146 -8.76 19.19 2.41
CA ASP A 146 -9.74 20.06 1.75
C ASP A 146 -10.97 20.36 2.63
N LYS A 147 -11.37 19.41 3.46
CA LYS A 147 -12.42 19.55 4.48
C LYS A 147 -12.29 18.53 5.60
N LYS A 148 -13.13 18.68 6.62
CA LYS A 148 -13.27 17.70 7.70
C LYS A 148 -14.04 16.46 7.21
N TYR A 149 -13.44 15.29 7.35
CA TYR A 149 -14.07 14.00 7.05
C TYR A 149 -14.37 13.24 8.34
N GLU A 150 -15.53 12.60 8.39
CA GLU A 150 -15.87 11.62 9.42
C GLU A 150 -15.33 10.25 9.02
N CYS A 151 -14.51 9.65 9.88
CA CYS A 151 -13.90 8.35 9.66
C CYS A 151 -14.17 7.46 10.88
N ASN A 152 -14.36 6.15 10.65
CA ASN A 152 -14.48 5.15 11.71
C ASN A 152 -13.38 4.07 11.64
N LYS A 153 -12.47 4.19 10.67
CA LYS A 153 -11.26 3.38 10.54
C LYS A 153 -10.05 4.30 10.55
N PHE A 154 -9.04 3.93 11.32
CA PHE A 154 -7.83 4.73 11.55
C PHE A 154 -6.59 3.86 11.40
N ILE A 155 -5.49 4.51 11.02
CA ILE A 155 -4.16 3.92 10.99
C ILE A 155 -3.35 4.39 12.21
N ALA A 156 -2.46 3.54 12.72
CA ALA A 156 -1.58 3.84 13.86
C ALA A 156 -0.51 4.88 13.50
N ALA A 157 -0.92 6.15 13.42
CA ALA A 157 -0.08 7.25 12.95
C ALA A 157 1.13 7.52 13.85
N ASP A 158 1.00 7.31 15.16
CA ASP A 158 2.09 7.36 16.12
C ASP A 158 3.20 6.37 15.77
N VAL A 159 2.86 5.13 15.44
CA VAL A 159 3.82 4.11 14.96
C VAL A 159 4.49 4.57 13.68
N ILE A 160 3.75 5.18 12.75
CA ILE A 160 4.31 5.71 11.50
C ILE A 160 5.35 6.80 11.78
N PHE A 161 5.02 7.85 12.51
CA PHE A 161 5.94 8.97 12.72
C PHE A 161 7.14 8.61 13.62
N ASN A 162 6.97 7.63 14.51
CA ASN A 162 8.05 7.10 15.33
C ASN A 162 9.07 6.29 14.51
N ASN A 163 8.63 5.58 13.47
CA ASN A 163 9.48 4.63 12.74
C ASN A 163 9.91 5.12 11.34
N PHE A 164 9.22 6.09 10.75
CA PHE A 164 9.54 6.62 9.42
C PHE A 164 10.05 8.05 9.50
N LYS A 165 11.09 8.36 8.72
CA LYS A 165 11.63 9.70 8.52
C LYS A 165 11.04 10.27 7.22
N PHE A 166 10.34 11.39 7.32
CA PHE A 166 9.82 12.13 6.17
C PHE A 166 10.70 13.35 5.90
N GLU A 167 11.29 13.42 4.70
CA GLU A 167 12.15 14.54 4.33
C GLU A 167 11.37 15.57 3.50
N LYS A 168 11.69 16.86 3.69
CA LYS A 168 11.00 17.96 2.99
C LYS A 168 11.06 17.84 1.46
N LYS A 169 12.17 17.30 0.93
CA LYS A 169 12.38 17.09 -0.51
C LYS A 169 11.42 16.06 -1.11
N ASP A 170 10.87 15.18 -0.29
CA ASP A 170 9.99 14.08 -0.68
C ASP A 170 8.50 14.41 -0.42
N VAL A 171 8.19 15.69 -0.29
CA VAL A 171 6.82 16.21 -0.20
C VAL A 171 6.38 16.64 -1.59
N TYR A 172 5.34 15.99 -2.10
CA TYR A 172 4.79 16.18 -3.43
C TYR A 172 3.40 16.80 -3.33
N ASN A 173 3.13 17.72 -4.26
CA ASN A 173 1.85 18.37 -4.50
C ASN A 173 1.34 19.20 -3.30
N SER A 174 1.42 20.52 -3.41
CA SER A 174 0.80 21.47 -2.47
C SER A 174 -0.43 22.14 -3.07
N GLU A 175 -1.09 21.51 -4.06
CA GLU A 175 -2.39 21.97 -4.51
C GLU A 175 -3.42 21.72 -3.40
N LEU A 176 -4.36 22.65 -3.25
CA LEU A 176 -5.17 22.98 -2.06
C LEU A 176 -5.93 21.85 -1.33
N LYS A 177 -5.85 20.58 -1.76
CA LYS A 177 -6.69 19.48 -1.28
C LYS A 177 -5.96 18.37 -0.54
N TYR A 178 -4.69 18.14 -0.84
CA TYR A 178 -3.89 17.10 -0.18
C TYR A 178 -2.39 17.40 -0.29
N ILE A 179 -1.60 16.73 0.55
CA ILE A 179 -0.15 16.67 0.48
C ILE A 179 0.23 15.20 0.48
N THR A 180 1.16 14.80 -0.39
CA THR A 180 1.73 13.45 -0.35
C THR A 180 3.20 13.50 0.05
N MET A 181 3.65 12.53 0.83
CA MET A 181 5.02 12.43 1.29
C MET A 181 5.52 10.98 1.23
N LYS A 182 6.81 10.81 0.96
CA LYS A 182 7.49 9.51 1.09
C LYS A 182 8.35 9.50 2.35
N GLY A 183 8.11 8.49 3.19
CA GLY A 183 8.85 8.22 4.41
C GLY A 183 9.79 7.03 4.25
N TYR A 184 10.95 7.12 4.87
CA TYR A 184 12.00 6.10 4.92
C TYR A 184 12.01 5.46 6.30
N ASN A 185 11.92 4.13 6.37
CA ASN A 185 12.00 3.40 7.62
C ASN A 185 13.38 3.60 8.29
N LYS A 186 13.37 4.08 9.54
CA LYS A 186 14.60 4.38 10.30
C LYS A 186 15.41 3.12 10.65
N GLY A 187 14.78 1.95 10.67
CA GLY A 187 15.42 0.66 10.95
C GLY A 187 16.06 -0.03 9.74
N ILE A 188 15.92 0.53 8.53
CA ILE A 188 16.44 -0.06 7.29
C ILE A 188 17.58 0.78 6.73
N SER A 189 18.67 0.13 6.34
CA SER A 189 19.77 0.79 5.62
C SER A 189 19.42 0.99 4.14
N TYR A 190 19.61 2.20 3.64
CA TYR A 190 19.48 2.52 2.23
C TYR A 190 20.87 2.64 1.60
N PRO A 191 21.06 2.21 0.34
CA PRO A 191 22.26 2.58 -0.42
C PRO A 191 22.38 4.10 -0.35
N ARG A 192 23.55 4.61 0.05
CA ARG A 192 23.84 6.03 -0.10
C ARG A 192 23.90 6.28 -1.60
N ASP A 193 23.12 7.24 -2.09
CA ASP A 193 23.38 7.83 -3.39
C ASP A 193 24.77 8.48 -3.28
N GLU A 194 25.83 7.74 -3.62
CA GLU A 194 27.10 8.38 -3.90
C GLU A 194 26.84 9.27 -5.12
N PRO A 195 27.10 10.59 -5.02
CA PRO A 195 27.04 11.43 -6.21
C PRO A 195 27.99 10.81 -7.23
N ALA A 196 27.55 10.71 -8.48
CA ALA A 196 28.43 10.30 -9.57
C ALA A 196 29.65 11.23 -9.56
N ASP A 197 30.85 10.64 -9.47
CA ASP A 197 32.13 11.34 -9.58
C ASP A 197 32.22 12.20 -10.86
#